data_AF-A0A948TMR6-F1
#
_entry.id   AF-A0A948TMR6-F1
#
_cell.length_a   1.000
_cell.length_b   1.000
_cell.length_c   1.000
_cell.angle_alpha   90.00
_cell.angle_beta   90.00
_cell.angle_gamma   90.00
#
_symmetry.space_group_name_H-M   'P 1'
#
loop_
_entity.id
_entity.type
_entity.pdbx_description
1 polymer ?
#
loop_
_entity_poly.entity_id
_entity_poly.type
_entity_poly.pdbx_seq_one_letter_code
_entity_poly.pdbx_strand_id
1 'polypeptide(L)'
;MKRDEDHIQETCVRWYRLVYRDKMITSFPAGYVFGGDATKRAILGKRMKDMGYMKGVPDLFIPHANRFYHGMFIEMKTPKGRLSPEQKESIRRLESENYKCTVCRSLDEFMKAVNEYMEDI
;
A
#
# COMPACT_ATOMS: atom_id res chain seq x y z
N MET A 1 -13.94 -4.90 7.95
CA MET A 1 -14.32 -3.56 7.43
C MET A 1 -13.06 -2.75 7.16
N LYS A 2 -13.10 -1.64 6.39
CA LYS A 2 -11.90 -0.83 6.10
C LYS A 2 -11.16 -0.39 7.37
N ARG A 3 -11.89 -0.04 8.44
CA ARG A 3 -11.33 0.28 9.77
C ARG A 3 -10.46 -0.83 10.37
N ASP A 4 -10.78 -2.10 10.10
CA ASP A 4 -9.96 -3.23 10.58
C ASP A 4 -8.67 -3.35 9.75
N GLU A 5 -8.73 -3.06 8.45
CA GLU A 5 -7.55 -3.02 7.57
C GLU A 5 -6.62 -1.87 8.00
N ASP A 6 -7.19 -0.70 8.31
CA ASP A 6 -6.45 0.47 8.78
C ASP A 6 -5.70 0.15 10.09
N HIS A 7 -6.33 -0.57 11.03
CA HIS A 7 -5.68 -0.94 12.29
C HIS A 7 -4.49 -1.91 12.10
N ILE A 8 -4.62 -2.87 11.19
CA ILE A 8 -3.52 -3.79 10.84
C ILE A 8 -2.39 -2.97 10.21
N GLN A 9 -2.72 -2.09 9.26
CA GLN A 9 -1.75 -1.23 8.57
C GLN A 9 -0.97 -0.34 9.54
N GLU A 10 -1.65 0.34 10.49
CA GLU A 10 -1.01 1.16 11.53
C GLU A 10 -0.01 0.35 12.35
N THR A 11 -0.39 -0.87 12.72
CA THR A 11 0.48 -1.78 13.48
C THR A 11 1.71 -2.20 12.68
N CYS A 12 1.54 -2.53 11.39
CA CYS A 12 2.63 -2.85 10.47
C CYS A 12 3.60 -1.68 10.28
N VAL A 13 3.09 -0.47 10.02
CA VAL A 13 3.90 0.74 9.85
C VAL A 13 4.66 1.08 11.14
N ARG A 14 4.01 0.93 12.31
CA ARG A 14 4.67 1.13 13.61
C ARG A 14 5.83 0.16 13.80
N TRP A 15 5.60 -1.14 13.56
CA TRP A 15 6.66 -2.14 13.65
C TRP A 15 7.81 -1.85 12.68
N TYR A 16 7.50 -1.55 11.40
CA TYR A 16 8.50 -1.25 10.38
C TYR A 16 9.43 -0.10 10.84
N ARG A 17 8.84 1.00 11.34
CA ARG A 17 9.60 2.17 11.81
C ARG A 17 10.46 1.90 13.04
N LEU A 18 10.16 0.87 13.83
CA LEU A 18 10.99 0.46 14.97
C LEU A 18 12.20 -0.38 14.54
N VAL A 19 11.99 -1.26 13.55
CA VAL A 19 13.00 -2.22 13.08
C VAL A 19 13.93 -1.58 12.03
N TYR A 20 13.37 -0.93 11.02
CA TYR A 20 14.11 -0.33 9.89
C TYR A 20 14.12 1.20 9.97
N ARG A 21 14.76 1.74 11.02
CA ARG A 21 14.66 3.16 11.40
C ARG A 21 15.22 4.13 10.36
N ASP A 22 16.18 3.69 9.55
CA ASP A 22 16.84 4.45 8.50
C ASP A 22 16.19 4.29 7.13
N LYS A 23 15.16 3.44 7.01
CA LYS A 23 14.47 3.17 5.74
C LYS A 23 13.08 3.80 5.69
N MET A 24 12.65 4.13 4.48
CA MET A 24 11.36 4.77 4.24
C MET A 24 10.22 3.74 4.13
N ILE A 25 9.05 4.13 4.64
CA ILE A 25 7.77 3.51 4.33
C ILE A 25 6.72 4.62 4.23
N THR A 26 5.90 4.59 3.19
CA THR A 26 4.83 5.57 2.96
C THR A 26 3.53 4.89 2.59
N SER A 27 2.41 5.54 2.90
CA SER A 27 1.10 5.17 2.37
C SER A 27 0.69 6.14 1.26
N PHE A 28 -0.27 5.72 0.43
CA PHE A 28 -0.91 6.60 -0.54
C PHE A 28 -2.29 7.02 -0.01
N PRO A 29 -2.79 8.21 -0.41
CA PRO A 29 -4.16 8.62 -0.08
C PRO A 29 -5.23 7.81 -0.82
N ALA A 30 -4.85 6.77 -1.58
CA ALA A 30 -5.72 5.90 -2.36
C ALA A 30 -6.68 5.12 -1.46
N GLY A 31 -7.87 5.69 -1.20
CA GLY A 31 -8.89 5.08 -0.35
C GLY A 31 -9.40 5.95 0.79
N TYR A 32 -8.79 7.12 1.04
CA TYR A 32 -9.31 8.07 2.02
C TYR A 32 -10.60 8.73 1.51
N VAL A 33 -11.64 8.71 2.34
CA VAL A 33 -12.87 9.44 2.09
C VAL A 33 -12.70 10.86 2.60
N PHE A 34 -12.66 11.82 1.69
CA PHE A 34 -12.62 13.22 2.04
C PHE A 34 -14.01 13.69 2.51
N GLY A 35 -14.05 14.38 3.65
CA GLY A 35 -15.27 14.98 4.19
C GLY A 35 -15.81 16.11 3.32
N GLY A 36 -17.05 16.51 3.57
CA GLY A 36 -17.73 17.60 2.85
C GLY A 36 -18.96 17.14 2.08
N ASP A 37 -19.70 18.12 1.55
CA ASP A 37 -20.88 17.88 0.72
C ASP A 37 -20.52 17.20 -0.62
N ALA A 38 -21.55 16.77 -1.36
CA ALA A 38 -21.38 16.08 -2.64
C ALA A 38 -20.58 16.91 -3.67
N THR A 39 -20.83 18.22 -3.72
CA THR A 39 -20.18 19.14 -4.66
C THR A 39 -18.69 19.25 -4.36
N LYS A 40 -18.31 19.47 -3.10
CA LYS A 40 -16.92 19.53 -2.66
C LYS A 40 -16.17 18.24 -2.94
N ARG A 41 -16.79 17.08 -2.69
CA ARG A 41 -16.20 15.77 -2.98
C ARG A 41 -15.98 15.55 -4.48
N ALA A 42 -16.91 15.99 -5.33
CA ALA A 42 -16.75 15.89 -6.78
C ALA A 42 -15.60 16.76 -7.31
N ILE A 43 -15.52 18.02 -6.86
CA ILE A 43 -14.44 18.96 -7.24
C ILE A 43 -13.09 18.41 -6.79
N LEU A 44 -12.97 17.99 -5.53
CA LEU A 44 -11.73 17.43 -5.00
C LEU A 44 -11.34 16.15 -5.73
N GLY A 45 -12.29 15.24 -5.97
CA GLY A 45 -12.05 14.00 -6.70
C GLY A 45 -11.54 14.24 -8.11
N LYS A 46 -12.09 15.23 -8.84
CA LYS A 46 -11.56 15.63 -10.15
C LYS A 46 -10.12 16.14 -10.02
N ARG A 47 -9.88 17.10 -9.11
CA ARG A 47 -8.56 17.68 -8.90
C ARG A 47 -7.51 16.62 -8.53
N MET A 48 -7.87 15.64 -7.71
CA MET A 48 -6.97 14.54 -7.36
C MET A 48 -6.58 13.70 -8.56
N LYS A 49 -7.56 13.33 -9.42
CA LYS A 49 -7.26 12.61 -10.67
C LYS A 49 -6.35 13.42 -11.58
N ASP A 50 -6.60 14.73 -11.70
CA ASP A 50 -5.75 15.65 -12.48
C ASP A 50 -4.32 15.76 -11.89
N MET A 51 -4.16 15.55 -10.58
CA MET A 51 -2.86 15.47 -9.88
C MET A 51 -2.24 14.07 -9.88
N GLY A 52 -2.78 13.11 -10.65
CA GLY A 52 -2.22 11.77 -10.79
C GLY A 52 -2.73 10.74 -9.77
N TYR A 53 -3.79 11.04 -9.02
CA TYR A 53 -4.43 10.03 -8.18
C TYR A 53 -4.90 8.84 -9.02
N MET A 54 -4.41 7.66 -8.68
CA MET A 54 -4.81 6.39 -9.28
C MET A 54 -5.58 5.55 -8.25
N LYS A 55 -6.76 5.07 -8.65
CA LYS A 55 -7.54 4.14 -7.83
C LYS A 55 -6.89 2.76 -7.87
N GLY A 56 -6.77 2.11 -6.71
CA GLY A 56 -6.29 0.73 -6.61
C GLY A 56 -4.78 0.58 -6.46
N VAL A 57 -4.04 1.67 -6.28
CA VAL A 57 -2.63 1.61 -5.85
C VAL A 57 -2.56 0.89 -4.49
N PRO A 58 -1.62 -0.06 -4.29
CA PRO A 58 -1.44 -0.74 -3.01
C PRO A 58 -1.28 0.24 -1.83
N ASP A 59 -1.78 -0.13 -0.66
CA ASP A 59 -1.87 0.81 0.47
C ASP A 59 -0.51 1.38 0.93
N LEU A 60 0.56 0.57 0.90
CA LEU A 60 1.90 0.92 1.37
C LEU A 60 2.96 0.74 0.28
N PHE A 61 4.03 1.55 0.38
CA PHE A 61 5.21 1.45 -0.45
C PHE A 61 6.50 1.65 0.36
N ILE A 62 7.46 0.79 0.10
CA ILE A 62 8.83 0.82 0.62
C ILE A 62 9.75 1.12 -0.58
N PRO A 63 10.26 2.36 -0.72
CA PRO A 63 11.17 2.74 -1.79
C PRO A 63 12.61 2.29 -1.47
N HIS A 64 12.80 0.99 -1.32
CA HIS A 64 14.11 0.40 -1.09
C HIS A 64 14.35 -0.63 -2.19
N ALA A 65 15.24 -0.33 -3.13
CA ALA A 65 15.63 -1.30 -4.13
C ALA A 65 16.48 -2.41 -3.49
N ASN A 66 16.36 -3.61 -4.03
CA ASN A 66 17.13 -4.79 -3.63
C ASN A 66 17.72 -5.46 -4.89
N ARG A 67 18.40 -6.60 -4.78
CA ARG A 67 19.04 -7.25 -5.94
C ARG A 67 18.09 -7.67 -7.07
N PHE A 68 16.79 -7.74 -6.79
CA PHE A 68 15.77 -8.21 -7.74
C PHE A 68 14.78 -7.11 -8.16
N TYR A 69 14.39 -6.22 -7.24
CA TYR A 69 13.24 -5.34 -7.41
C TYR A 69 13.59 -3.88 -7.12
N HIS A 70 12.91 -2.94 -7.79
CA HIS A 70 13.11 -1.50 -7.60
C HIS A 70 12.48 -0.92 -6.32
N GLY A 71 11.60 -1.70 -5.67
CA GLY A 71 10.92 -1.37 -4.43
C GLY A 71 9.80 -2.36 -4.15
N MET A 72 9.15 -2.20 -3.00
CA MET A 72 8.09 -3.11 -2.54
C MET A 72 6.78 -2.37 -2.26
N PHE A 73 5.72 -2.79 -2.93
CA PHE A 73 4.34 -2.40 -2.65
C PHE A 73 3.64 -3.47 -1.82
N ILE A 74 2.81 -3.02 -0.88
CA ILE A 74 2.09 -3.89 0.05
C ILE A 74 0.64 -3.44 0.10
N GLU A 75 -0.27 -4.34 -0.26
CA GLU A 75 -1.70 -4.16 -0.13
C GLU A 75 -2.19 -4.84 1.14
N MET A 76 -2.95 -4.12 1.96
CA MET A 76 -3.48 -4.61 3.23
C MET A 76 -4.90 -5.10 3.04
N LYS A 77 -5.19 -6.29 3.57
CA LYS A 77 -6.55 -6.85 3.56
C LYS A 77 -6.93 -7.42 4.91
N THR A 78 -8.23 -7.44 5.20
CA THR A 78 -8.73 -8.33 6.26
C THR A 78 -8.53 -9.80 5.87
N PRO A 79 -8.60 -10.76 6.81
CA PRO A 79 -8.48 -12.18 6.50
C PRO A 79 -9.44 -12.68 5.41
N LYS A 80 -10.63 -12.07 5.30
CA LYS A 80 -11.64 -12.38 4.26
C LYS A 80 -11.67 -11.34 3.13
N GLY A 81 -10.85 -10.29 3.22
CA GLY A 81 -10.77 -9.20 2.27
C GLY A 81 -10.29 -9.68 0.92
N ARG A 82 -10.89 -9.16 -0.16
CA ARG A 82 -10.55 -9.50 -1.53
C ARG A 82 -10.00 -8.28 -2.25
N LEU A 83 -9.06 -8.51 -3.16
CA LEU A 83 -8.59 -7.48 -4.07
C LEU A 83 -9.73 -7.04 -5.00
N SER A 84 -9.90 -5.72 -5.15
CA SER A 84 -10.76 -5.16 -6.19
C SER A 84 -10.15 -5.40 -7.58
N PRO A 85 -10.94 -5.33 -8.66
CA PRO A 85 -10.41 -5.40 -10.02
C PRO A 85 -9.28 -4.37 -10.29
N GLU A 86 -9.43 -3.14 -9.81
CA GLU A 86 -8.44 -2.07 -9.98
C GLU A 86 -7.15 -2.32 -9.20
N GLN A 87 -7.25 -2.96 -8.03
CA GLN A 87 -6.07 -3.38 -7.25
C GLN A 87 -5.30 -4.49 -7.95
N LYS A 88 -6.01 -5.49 -8.51
CA LYS A 88 -5.38 -6.54 -9.32
C LYS A 88 -4.66 -5.95 -10.55
N GLU A 89 -5.29 -4.99 -11.20
CA GLU A 89 -4.71 -4.28 -12.35
C GLU A 89 -3.43 -3.54 -11.97
N SER A 90 -3.48 -2.77 -10.89
CA SER A 90 -2.34 -1.97 -10.42
C SER A 90 -1.17 -2.87 -10.01
N ILE A 91 -1.43 -3.95 -9.26
CA ILE A 91 -0.41 -4.94 -8.88
C ILE A 91 0.27 -5.52 -10.12
N ARG A 92 -0.50 -5.97 -11.11
CA ARG A 92 0.07 -6.56 -12.34
C ARG A 92 0.95 -5.57 -13.10
N ARG A 93 0.54 -4.30 -13.18
CA ARG A 93 1.32 -3.24 -13.83
C ARG A 93 2.60 -2.92 -13.06
N LEU A 94 2.57 -2.93 -11.72
CA LEU A 94 3.75 -2.72 -10.90
C LEU A 94 4.74 -3.89 -11.01
N GLU A 95 4.24 -5.12 -11.01
CA GLU A 95 5.06 -6.32 -11.20
C GLU A 95 5.69 -6.37 -12.60
N SER A 96 4.99 -5.94 -13.65
CA SER A 96 5.58 -5.83 -15.00
C SER A 96 6.70 -4.79 -15.10
N GLU A 97 6.73 -3.82 -14.20
CA GLU A 97 7.78 -2.80 -14.06
C GLU A 97 8.82 -3.18 -13.00
N ASN A 98 8.89 -4.47 -12.63
CA ASN A 98 9.88 -5.04 -11.71
C ASN A 98 9.84 -4.48 -10.27
N TYR A 99 8.65 -4.13 -9.79
CA TYR A 99 8.40 -3.91 -8.36
C TYR A 99 7.86 -5.17 -7.69
N LYS A 100 8.28 -5.42 -6.45
CA LYS A 100 7.67 -6.48 -5.64
C LYS A 100 6.30 -6.02 -5.17
N CYS A 101 5.27 -6.83 -5.41
CA CYS A 101 3.95 -6.63 -4.80
C CYS A 101 3.61 -7.79 -3.88
N THR A 102 2.96 -7.51 -2.76
CA THR A 102 2.41 -8.53 -1.87
C THR A 102 1.09 -8.09 -1.25
N VAL A 103 0.29 -9.06 -0.81
CA VAL A 103 -0.95 -8.81 -0.06
C VAL A 103 -0.79 -9.38 1.34
N CYS A 104 -0.82 -8.53 2.36
CA CYS A 104 -0.67 -8.91 3.76
C CYS A 104 -2.00 -8.79 4.50
N ARG A 105 -2.32 -9.80 5.32
CA ARG A 105 -3.57 -9.89 6.09
C ARG A 105 -3.39 -9.82 7.60
N SER A 106 -2.16 -9.74 8.06
CA SER A 106 -1.80 -9.64 9.47
C SER A 106 -0.44 -8.96 9.63
N LEU A 107 -0.10 -8.59 10.87
CA LEU A 107 1.24 -8.16 11.21
C LEU A 107 2.28 -9.24 10.89
N ASP A 108 2.00 -10.50 11.21
CA ASP A 108 2.95 -11.60 11.01
C ASP A 108 3.25 -11.82 9.52
N GLU A 109 2.23 -11.77 8.65
CA GLU A 109 2.42 -11.85 7.20
C GLU A 109 3.26 -10.67 6.68
N PHE A 110 3.00 -9.46 7.20
CA PHE A 110 3.76 -8.26 6.85
C PHE A 110 5.23 -8.38 7.27
N MET A 111 5.48 -8.76 8.53
CA MET A 111 6.82 -8.93 9.08
C MET A 111 7.62 -9.94 8.28
N LYS A 112 7.02 -11.10 7.99
CA LYS A 112 7.66 -12.14 7.17
C LYS A 112 8.04 -11.61 5.79
N ALA A 113 7.07 -11.04 5.07
CA ALA A 113 7.30 -10.58 3.69
C ALA A 113 8.34 -9.45 3.62
N VAL A 114 8.32 -8.51 4.56
CA VAL A 114 9.29 -7.41 4.60
C VAL A 114 10.68 -7.91 4.99
N ASN A 115 10.79 -8.78 6.00
CA ASN A 115 12.11 -9.31 6.39
C ASN A 115 12.75 -10.08 5.23
N GLU A 116 12.00 -10.98 4.58
CA GLU A 116 12.47 -11.71 3.39
C GLU A 116 12.91 -10.75 2.28
N TYR A 117 12.13 -9.69 2.02
CA TYR A 117 12.49 -8.68 1.01
C TYR A 117 13.78 -7.92 1.33
N MET A 118 14.02 -7.64 2.61
CA MET A 118 15.18 -6.87 3.09
C MET A 118 16.47 -7.71 3.16
N GLU A 119 16.36 -9.04 3.19
CA GLU A 119 17.50 -9.96 3.16
C GLU A 119 18.07 -10.15 1.74
N ASP A 120 17.30 -9.85 0.70
CA ASP A 120 17.69 -9.92 -0.71
C ASP A 120 18.60 -8.75 -1.15
N ILE A 121 19.80 -8.65 -0.57
CA ILE A 121 20.80 -7.60 -0.85
C ILE A 121 21.59 -7.88 -2.13
#